data_AF-A0A644TXZ2-F1
#
_entry.id   AF-A0A644TXZ2-F1
#
_cell.length_a   1.000
_cell.length_b   1.000
_cell.length_c   1.000
_cell.angle_alpha   90.00
_cell.angle_beta   90.00
_cell.angle_gamma   90.00
#
_symmetry.space_group_name_H-M   'P 1'
#
loop_
_entity.id
_entity.type
_entity.pdbx_description
1 polymer ?
#
loop_
_entity_poly.entity_id
_entity_poly.type
_entity_poly.pdbx_seq_one_letter_code
_entity_poly.pdbx_strand_id
1 'polypeptide(L)'
;MVRCQKTAKVLLLMLLVLMLSALVLTGCQSQPVDQSANPPAPVGEKEPGTAMGSATVEGFPPPASHAIEGRENCGTCHNEGVGGAPKTPHPELTVCRQCHV
;
A
#
# COMPACT_ATOMS: atom_id res chain seq x y z
N MET A 1 -18.15 -52.89 10.12
CA MET A 1 -17.84 -51.99 8.98
C MET A 1 -18.19 -50.51 9.25
N VAL A 2 -19.23 -50.18 10.02
CA VAL A 2 -19.71 -48.79 10.25
C VAL A 2 -18.78 -47.92 11.12
N ARG A 3 -18.06 -48.49 12.09
CA ARG A 3 -17.17 -47.74 13.01
C ARG A 3 -15.92 -47.18 12.33
N CYS A 4 -15.34 -47.90 11.37
CA CYS A 4 -14.15 -47.46 10.62
C CYS A 4 -14.49 -46.31 9.63
N GLN A 5 -15.69 -46.34 9.05
CA GLN A 5 -16.15 -45.26 8.17
C GLN A 5 -16.45 -43.97 8.95
N LYS A 6 -16.93 -44.10 10.20
CA LYS A 6 -17.25 -42.96 11.06
C LYS A 6 -15.98 -42.28 11.58
N THR A 7 -14.96 -43.06 11.97
CA THR A 7 -13.65 -42.52 12.36
C THR A 7 -12.93 -41.89 11.17
N ALA A 8 -12.99 -42.49 9.98
CA ALA A 8 -12.42 -41.92 8.77
C ALA A 8 -13.07 -40.59 8.37
N LYS A 9 -14.41 -40.48 8.45
CA LYS A 9 -15.14 -39.23 8.17
C LYS A 9 -14.85 -38.15 9.20
N VAL A 10 -14.74 -38.51 10.49
CA VAL A 10 -14.38 -37.56 11.56
C VAL A 10 -12.95 -37.06 11.37
N LEU A 11 -12.01 -37.95 11.05
CA LEU A 11 -10.62 -37.56 10.78
C LEU A 11 -10.51 -36.64 9.55
N LEU A 12 -11.23 -36.95 8.47
CA LEU A 12 -11.27 -36.12 7.26
C LEU A 12 -11.83 -34.72 7.56
N LEU A 13 -12.94 -34.63 8.29
CA LEU A 13 -13.54 -33.34 8.67
C LEU A 13 -12.61 -32.51 9.56
N MET A 14 -11.91 -33.14 10.52
CA MET A 14 -10.94 -32.44 11.37
C MET A 14 -9.75 -31.88 10.57
N LEU A 15 -9.21 -32.64 9.62
CA LEU A 15 -8.13 -32.18 8.75
C LEU A 15 -8.58 -31.02 7.84
N LEU A 16 -9.80 -31.10 7.30
CA LEU A 16 -10.35 -30.07 6.41
C LEU A 16 -10.59 -28.75 7.17
N VAL A 17 -11.13 -28.83 8.39
CA VAL A 17 -11.30 -27.66 9.28
C VAL A 17 -9.94 -27.05 9.63
N LEU A 18 -8.93 -27.87 9.96
CA LEU A 18 -7.60 -27.39 10.31
C LEU A 18 -6.90 -26.68 9.15
N MET A 19 -7.06 -27.17 7.92
CA MET A 19 -6.57 -26.53 6.70
C MET A 19 -7.29 -25.20 6.39
N LEU A 20 -8.62 -25.15 6.54
CA LEU A 20 -9.40 -23.92 6.35
C LEU A 20 -9.02 -22.84 7.36
N SER A 21 -8.83 -23.22 8.64
CA SER A 21 -8.38 -22.29 9.68
C SER A 21 -6.99 -21.74 9.39
N ALA A 22 -6.05 -22.56 8.92
CA ALA A 22 -4.73 -22.08 8.51
C ALA A 22 -4.80 -21.09 7.33
N LEU A 23 -5.73 -21.28 6.40
CA LEU A 23 -5.97 -20.36 5.29
C LEU A 23 -6.44 -18.98 5.77
N VAL A 24 -7.34 -18.95 6.76
CA VAL A 24 -7.85 -17.70 7.36
C VAL A 24 -6.74 -16.94 8.10
N LEU A 25 -5.85 -17.63 8.81
CA LEU A 25 -4.70 -16.98 9.48
C LEU A 25 -3.64 -16.47 8.48
N THR A 26 -3.53 -17.08 7.30
CA THR A 26 -2.55 -16.66 6.26
C THR A 26 -3.10 -15.51 5.38
N GLY A 27 -4.40 -15.22 5.46
CA GLY A 27 -5.07 -14.17 4.67
C GLY A 27 -4.81 -12.72 5.08
N CYS A 28 -4.00 -12.46 6.12
CA CYS A 28 -3.62 -11.11 6.55
C CYS A 28 -2.24 -10.66 6.04
N GLN A 29 -1.55 -11.46 5.22
CA GLN A 29 -0.33 -11.00 4.54
C GLN A 29 -0.75 -10.04 3.43
N SER A 30 -0.80 -8.76 3.78
CA SER A 30 -0.51 -7.66 2.88
C SER A 30 0.64 -8.05 1.95
N GLN A 31 0.44 -7.69 0.69
CA GLN A 31 1.27 -8.02 -0.47
C GLN A 31 2.78 -8.06 -0.12
N PRO A 32 3.53 -9.08 -0.58
CA PRO A 32 4.97 -8.92 -0.70
C PRO A 32 5.20 -7.74 -1.65
N VAL A 33 5.87 -6.72 -1.12
CA VAL A 33 6.43 -5.62 -1.91
C VAL A 33 7.55 -6.21 -2.77
N ASP A 34 7.21 -6.72 -3.95
CA ASP A 34 8.18 -6.93 -5.02
C ASP A 34 8.70 -5.56 -5.47
N GLN A 35 9.74 -5.11 -4.78
CA GLN A 35 10.66 -4.08 -5.25
C GLN A 35 11.46 -4.68 -6.40
N SER A 36 11.71 -3.87 -7.44
CA SER A 36 12.54 -4.16 -8.63
C SER A 36 11.73 -4.70 -9.83
N ALA A 37 11.35 -3.92 -10.83
CA ALA A 37 12.08 -2.82 -11.45
C ALA A 37 11.10 -1.79 -12.03
N ASN A 38 11.04 -0.60 -11.43
CA ASN A 38 10.76 0.57 -12.26
C ASN A 38 12.08 0.89 -12.96
N PRO A 39 12.16 0.91 -14.31
CA PRO A 39 13.37 1.40 -14.98
C PRO A 39 13.74 2.77 -14.40
N PRO A 40 15.04 3.12 -14.32
CA PRO A 40 15.43 4.46 -13.92
C PRO A 40 14.66 5.42 -14.82
N ALA A 41 13.81 6.25 -14.20
CA ALA A 41 13.14 7.32 -14.90
C ALA A 41 14.19 8.05 -15.74
N PRO A 42 13.91 8.36 -17.02
CA PRO A 42 14.85 9.13 -17.81
C PRO A 42 15.18 10.40 -17.03
N VAL A 43 16.47 10.60 -16.75
CA VAL A 43 16.99 11.90 -16.35
C VAL A 43 16.66 12.86 -17.49
N GLY A 44 15.92 13.89 -17.16
CA GLY A 44 15.19 14.73 -18.10
C GLY A 44 13.75 14.68 -17.61
N GLU A 45 13.23 15.70 -16.95
CA GLU A 45 13.25 17.09 -17.37
C GLU A 45 13.11 17.90 -16.09
N LYS A 46 13.85 19.00 -15.95
CA LYS A 46 13.49 20.04 -15.01
C LYS A 46 12.20 20.66 -15.56
N GLU A 47 11.07 20.02 -15.26
CA GLU A 47 9.75 20.56 -15.54
C GLU A 47 9.73 21.97 -14.92
N PRO A 48 9.64 23.05 -15.71
CA PRO A 48 9.28 24.34 -15.17
C PRO A 48 7.78 24.26 -14.93
N GLY A 49 7.41 23.50 -13.89
CA GLY A 49 6.06 23.44 -13.40
C GLY A 49 5.69 24.85 -13.00
N THR A 50 4.82 25.45 -13.80
CA THR A 50 4.25 26.76 -13.52
C THR A 50 3.82 26.77 -12.06
N ALA A 51 4.45 27.62 -11.26
CA ALA A 51 4.06 27.83 -9.88
C ALA A 51 2.74 28.60 -9.90
N MET A 52 1.65 27.94 -10.29
CA MET A 52 0.32 28.41 -9.96
C MET A 52 0.20 28.14 -8.46
N GLY A 53 0.50 29.16 -7.67
CA GLY A 53 0.54 29.10 -6.22
C GLY A 53 -0.76 28.51 -5.70
N SER A 54 -0.72 27.22 -5.35
CA SER A 54 -1.76 26.63 -4.55
C SER A 54 -1.68 27.31 -3.19
N ALA A 55 -2.72 28.06 -2.83
CA ALA A 55 -2.79 28.70 -1.54
C ALA A 55 -2.80 27.61 -0.47
N THR A 56 -1.64 27.38 0.15
CA THR A 56 -1.54 26.57 1.36
C THR A 56 -2.23 27.36 2.47
N VAL A 57 -3.50 27.05 2.71
CA VAL A 57 -4.21 27.57 3.87
C VAL A 57 -3.69 26.81 5.09
N GLU A 58 -3.20 27.54 6.09
CA GLU A 58 -2.70 26.92 7.32
C GLU A 58 -3.77 26.00 7.93
N GLY A 59 -3.38 24.77 8.25
CA GLY A 59 -4.27 23.74 8.78
C GLY A 59 -5.09 22.97 7.74
N PHE A 60 -5.07 23.34 6.45
CA PHE A 60 -5.70 22.57 5.38
C PHE A 60 -4.66 21.74 4.60
N PRO A 61 -4.95 20.49 4.23
CA PRO A 61 -4.05 19.70 3.40
C PRO A 61 -3.82 20.38 2.04
N PRO A 62 -2.56 20.58 1.61
CA PRO A 62 -2.28 21.09 0.27
C PRO A 62 -2.78 20.09 -0.79
N PRO A 63 -3.30 20.56 -1.93
CA PRO A 63 -3.58 19.68 -3.06
C PRO A 63 -2.28 19.13 -3.63
N ALA A 64 -2.37 18.03 -4.38
CA ALA A 64 -1.22 17.43 -5.02
C ALA A 64 -0.61 18.38 -6.08
N SER A 65 0.69 18.66 -5.96
CA SER A 65 1.39 19.57 -6.88
C SER A 65 1.90 18.88 -8.16
N HIS A 66 1.68 17.57 -8.28
CA HIS A 66 2.07 16.75 -9.43
C HIS A 66 1.05 15.64 -9.68
N ALA A 67 1.11 15.02 -10.86
CA ALA A 67 0.28 13.86 -11.18
C ALA A 67 0.57 12.67 -10.24
N ILE A 68 -0.48 11.97 -9.82
CA ILE A 68 -0.38 10.79 -8.94
C ILE A 68 -0.27 9.49 -9.75
N GLU A 69 -0.71 9.47 -11.01
CA GLU A 69 -0.70 8.26 -11.85
C GLU A 69 0.72 7.67 -11.95
N GLY A 70 0.90 6.42 -11.51
CA GLY A 70 2.21 5.75 -11.44
C GLY A 70 3.09 6.17 -10.27
N ARG A 71 2.55 6.95 -9.32
CA ARG A 71 3.20 7.46 -8.09
C ARG A 71 2.28 7.34 -6.87
N GLU A 72 1.40 6.34 -6.87
CA GLU A 72 0.45 6.11 -5.77
C GLU A 72 1.10 5.76 -4.42
N ASN A 73 2.36 5.28 -4.42
CA ASN A 73 3.11 5.05 -3.19
C ASN A 73 3.81 6.34 -2.69
N CYS A 74 3.02 7.25 -2.14
CA CYS A 74 3.44 8.60 -1.72
C CYS A 74 4.65 8.58 -0.77
N GLY A 75 4.72 7.58 0.13
CA GLY A 75 5.77 7.43 1.13
C GLY A 75 7.17 7.23 0.54
N THR A 76 7.28 6.77 -0.71
CA THR A 76 8.55 6.61 -1.43
C THR A 76 9.36 7.91 -1.44
N CYS A 77 8.69 9.05 -1.59
CA CYS A 77 9.32 10.37 -1.58
C CYS A 77 9.04 11.15 -0.30
N HIS A 78 7.81 11.10 0.21
CA HIS A 78 7.39 11.96 1.31
C HIS A 78 7.75 11.48 2.72
N ASN A 79 8.22 10.24 2.93
CA ASN A 79 8.67 9.84 4.26
C ASN A 79 9.99 10.53 4.63
N GLU A 80 10.98 10.43 3.75
CA GLU A 80 12.33 10.99 3.98
C GLU A 80 12.66 12.22 3.14
N GLY A 81 11.71 12.73 2.36
CA GLY A 81 11.89 13.92 1.54
C GLY A 81 12.83 13.71 0.35
N VAL A 82 12.75 12.53 -0.26
CA VAL A 82 13.57 12.17 -1.43
C VAL A 82 13.19 13.06 -2.61
N GLY A 83 14.20 13.48 -3.39
CA GLY A 83 13.97 14.30 -4.58
C GLY A 83 13.45 15.71 -4.30
N GLY A 84 13.59 16.19 -3.06
CA GLY A 84 13.10 17.52 -2.64
C GLY A 84 11.62 17.55 -2.26
N ALA A 85 10.96 16.39 -2.15
CA ALA A 85 9.62 16.31 -1.60
C ALA A 85 9.61 16.75 -0.12
N PRO A 86 8.56 17.45 0.34
CA PRO A 86 8.41 17.74 1.77
C PRO A 86 8.17 16.45 2.55
N LYS A 87 8.77 16.35 3.74
CA LYS A 87 8.48 15.24 4.66
C LYS A 87 7.06 15.34 5.20
N THR A 88 6.35 14.22 5.22
CA THR A 88 5.02 14.15 5.84
C THR A 88 5.14 14.40 7.36
N PRO A 89 4.38 15.35 7.93
CA PRO A 89 4.37 15.55 9.37
C PRO A 89 3.51 14.51 10.11
N HIS A 90 2.79 13.65 9.36
CA HIS A 90 1.84 12.66 9.89
C HIS A 90 2.03 11.30 9.17
N PRO A 91 3.14 10.59 9.43
CA PRO A 91 3.44 9.30 8.79
C PRO A 91 2.44 8.19 9.13
N GLU A 92 1.67 8.34 10.21
CA GLU A 92 0.60 7.43 10.60
C GLU A 92 -0.62 7.48 9.66
N LEU A 93 -0.78 8.57 8.90
CA LEU A 93 -1.87 8.73 7.95
C LEU A 93 -1.50 8.11 6.59
N THR A 94 -1.69 6.81 6.48
CA THR A 94 -1.24 6.00 5.32
C THR A 94 -2.10 6.14 4.06
N VAL A 95 -3.28 6.76 4.17
CA VAL A 95 -4.20 6.96 3.04
C VAL A 95 -4.24 8.44 2.65
N CYS A 96 -3.21 8.87 1.94
CA CYS A 96 -2.95 10.31 1.67
C CYS A 96 -4.05 10.98 0.84
N ARG A 97 -4.66 10.23 -0.10
CA ARG A 97 -5.71 10.72 -1.02
C ARG A 97 -7.06 10.97 -0.35
N GLN A 98 -7.22 10.68 0.94
CA GLN A 98 -8.41 11.12 1.69
C GLN A 98 -8.43 12.65 1.86
N CYS A 99 -7.25 13.28 1.90
CA CYS A 99 -7.09 14.69 2.21
C CYS A 99 -6.41 15.46 1.07
N HIS A 100 -5.43 14.84 0.41
CA HIS A 100 -4.70 15.44 -0.70
C HIS A 100 -5.35 15.05 -2.03
N VAL A 101 -6.03 16.01 -2.66
CA VAL A 101 -6.70 15.87 -3.98
C VAL A 101 -5.99 16.67 -5.06
#